data_AF-A0AAV4PL50-F1
#
_entry.id   AF-A0AAV4PL50-F1
#
_cell.length_a   1.000
_cell.length_b   1.000
_cell.length_c   1.000
_cell.angle_alpha   90.00
_cell.angle_beta   90.00
_cell.angle_gamma   90.00
#
_symmetry.space_group_name_H-M   'P 1'
#
loop_
_entity.id
_entity.type
_entity.pdbx_description
1 polymer ?
#
loop_
_entity_poly.entity_id
_entity_poly.type
_entity_poly.pdbx_seq_one_letter_code
_entity_poly.pdbx_strand_id
1 'polypeptide(L)'
;MNFLVANVTGKAPIKVTPRKKFKCPECTNVEMLSADVIHMAERSECINRFAESYGVMTLKTVEFRADPVLYKDNFPEKLKRFNNVGSL
;
A
#
# COMPACT_ATOMS: atom_id res chain seq x y z
N MET A 1 -10.75 -2.62 6.03
CA MET A 1 -10.69 -1.14 5.89
C MET A 1 -10.62 -0.68 4.44
N ASN A 2 -9.68 -1.15 3.61
CA ASN A 2 -9.51 -0.65 2.22
C ASN A 2 -10.79 -0.69 1.36
N PHE A 3 -11.56 -1.78 1.41
CA PHE A 3 -12.83 -1.89 0.67
C PHE A 3 -13.84 -0.80 1.05
N LEU A 4 -13.99 -0.50 2.35
CA LEU A 4 -14.88 0.56 2.84
C LEU A 4 -14.46 1.92 2.29
N VAL A 5 -13.17 2.26 2.42
CA VAL A 5 -12.64 3.55 1.95
C VAL A 5 -12.78 3.69 0.43
N ALA A 6 -12.45 2.63 -0.32
CA ALA A 6 -12.57 2.63 -1.78
C ALA A 6 -14.04 2.73 -2.22
N ASN A 7 -14.96 2.08 -1.51
CA ASN A 7 -16.40 2.15 -1.78
C ASN A 7 -16.95 3.57 -1.54
N VAL A 8 -16.61 4.18 -0.40
CA VAL A 8 -17.10 5.52 -0.02
C VAL A 8 -16.49 6.61 -0.92
N THR A 9 -15.20 6.51 -1.23
CA THR A 9 -14.50 7.58 -1.97
C THR A 9 -14.51 7.39 -3.49
N GLY A 10 -14.72 6.16 -3.97
CA GLY A 10 -14.54 5.80 -5.37
C GLY A 10 -13.09 5.96 -5.88
N LYS A 11 -12.11 6.12 -5.00
CA LYS A 11 -10.69 6.38 -5.36
C LYS A 11 -9.80 5.19 -5.05
N ALA A 12 -8.72 5.06 -5.82
CA ALA A 12 -7.67 4.09 -5.55
C ALA A 12 -6.83 4.49 -4.32
N PRO A 13 -6.25 3.53 -3.57
CA PRO A 13 -5.34 3.85 -2.48
C PRO A 13 -4.06 4.51 -2.98
N ILE A 14 -3.48 5.42 -2.22
CA ILE A 14 -2.19 6.04 -2.58
C ILE A 14 -1.05 5.08 -2.20
N LYS A 15 -0.27 4.63 -3.19
CA LYS A 15 0.98 3.90 -2.93
C LYS A 15 2.10 4.91 -2.68
N VAL A 16 2.93 4.66 -1.67
CA VAL A 16 4.12 5.46 -1.37
C VAL A 16 5.38 4.63 -1.59
N THR A 17 6.51 5.29 -1.83
CA THR A 17 7.83 4.63 -1.81
C THR A 17 8.11 4.00 -0.44
N PRO A 18 8.98 2.98 -0.36
CA PRO A 18 9.31 2.34 0.90
C PRO A 18 9.72 3.36 1.95
N ARG A 19 8.96 3.41 3.05
CA ARG A 19 9.36 4.19 4.23
C ARG A 19 10.68 3.62 4.74
N LYS A 20 11.58 4.49 5.20
CA LYS A 20 12.71 4.08 6.04
C LYS A 20 12.13 3.48 7.33
N LYS A 21 11.89 2.18 7.34
CA LYS A 21 11.44 1.46 8.54
C LYS A 21 12.65 1.28 9.43
N PHE A 22 12.60 1.79 10.65
CA PHE A 22 13.54 1.40 11.69
C PHE A 22 13.24 -0.06 12.04
N LYS A 23 13.99 -0.99 11.45
CA LYS A 23 13.96 -2.39 11.88
C LYS A 23 14.72 -2.46 13.19
N CYS A 24 14.06 -2.93 14.25
CA CYS A 24 14.72 -3.28 15.50
C CYS A 24 15.65 -4.49 15.23
N PRO A 25 16.98 -4.36 15.39
CA PRO A 25 17.92 -5.46 15.11
C PRO A 25 17.80 -6.62 16.10
N GLU A 26 17.42 -6.31 17.34
CA GLU A 26 17.34 -7.24 18.47
C GLU A 26 15.98 -7.94 18.58
N CYS A 27 14.96 -7.41 17.90
CA CYS A 27 13.62 -7.96 17.93
C CYS A 27 13.54 -9.12 16.92
N THR A 28 13.67 -10.34 17.43
CA THR A 28 13.40 -11.55 16.65
C THR A 28 11.91 -11.55 16.29
N ASN A 29 11.57 -11.25 15.04
CA ASN A 29 10.21 -11.42 14.53
C ASN A 29 9.96 -12.91 14.33
N VAL A 30 9.78 -13.66 15.43
CA VAL A 30 9.73 -15.13 15.41
C VAL A 30 8.50 -15.64 14.64
N GLU A 31 7.42 -14.87 14.56
CA GLU A 31 6.21 -15.26 13.82
C GLU A 31 5.62 -14.08 13.07
N MET A 32 6.16 -13.80 11.87
CA MET A 32 5.46 -12.91 10.95
C MET A 32 4.30 -13.69 10.32
N LEU A 33 3.05 -13.32 10.65
CA LEU A 33 1.84 -13.80 9.96
C LEU A 33 1.98 -13.76 8.43
N SER A 34 2.77 -12.80 7.91
CA SER A 34 3.01 -12.69 6.49
C SER A 34 3.88 -13.79 5.88
N ALA A 35 4.59 -14.57 6.69
CA ALA A 35 5.38 -15.72 6.25
C ALA A 35 4.55 -17.01 6.20
N ASP A 36 3.35 -17.03 6.82
CA ASP A 36 2.45 -18.16 6.78
C ASP A 36 1.62 -18.17 5.49
N VAL A 37 1.71 -19.28 4.75
CA VAL A 37 0.99 -19.51 3.49
C VAL A 37 -0.51 -19.66 3.74
N ILE A 38 -0.92 -20.28 4.85
CA ILE A 38 -2.33 -20.46 5.20
C ILE A 38 -2.96 -19.08 5.41
N HIS A 39 -2.28 -18.21 6.16
CA HIS A 39 -2.72 -16.83 6.34
C HIS A 39 -2.87 -16.07 5.01
N MET A 40 -2.00 -16.32 4.01
CA MET A 40 -2.15 -15.69 2.68
C MET A 40 -3.37 -16.21 1.91
N ALA A 41 -3.74 -17.49 2.09
CA ALA A 41 -4.97 -18.04 1.52
C ALA A 41 -6.21 -17.39 2.17
N GLU A 42 -6.25 -17.25 3.49
CA GLU A 42 -7.32 -16.57 4.23
C GLU A 42 -7.51 -15.11 3.76
N ARG A 43 -6.41 -14.42 3.45
CA ARG A 43 -6.47 -13.05 2.92
C ARG A 43 -7.17 -12.99 1.55
N SER A 44 -7.00 -14.01 0.72
CA SER A 44 -7.67 -14.12 -0.57
C SER A 44 -9.17 -14.37 -0.40
N GLU A 45 -9.55 -15.22 0.57
CA GLU A 45 -10.95 -15.44 0.95
C GLU A 45 -11.62 -14.14 1.44
N CYS A 46 -10.94 -13.36 2.29
CA CYS A 46 -11.44 -12.06 2.75
C CYS A 46 -11.75 -11.11 1.60
N ILE A 47 -10.90 -11.06 0.56
CA ILE A 47 -11.12 -10.22 -0.62
C ILE A 47 -12.39 -10.64 -1.36
N ASN A 48 -12.58 -11.94 -1.57
CA ASN A 48 -13.77 -12.48 -2.24
C ASN A 48 -15.05 -12.17 -1.45
N ARG A 49 -15.03 -12.42 -0.14
CA ARG A 49 -16.16 -12.14 0.75
C ARG A 49 -16.53 -10.66 0.77
N PHE A 50 -15.56 -9.75 0.74
CA PHE A 50 -15.85 -8.32 0.66
C PHE A 50 -16.41 -7.93 -0.71
N ALA A 51 -15.87 -8.45 -1.81
CA ALA A 51 -16.41 -8.18 -3.14
C ALA A 51 -17.88 -8.63 -3.25
N GLU A 52 -18.23 -9.79 -2.67
CA GLU A 52 -19.61 -10.27 -2.58
C GLU A 52 -20.48 -9.35 -1.70
N SER A 53 -20.00 -8.99 -0.50
CA SER A 53 -20.76 -8.15 0.45
C SER A 53 -21.08 -6.75 -0.11
N TYR A 54 -20.18 -6.19 -0.92
CA TYR A 54 -20.40 -4.89 -1.59
C TYR A 54 -21.08 -5.04 -2.96
N GLY A 55 -21.28 -6.26 -3.47
CA GLY A 55 -21.83 -6.55 -4.80
C GLY A 55 -20.89 -6.23 -5.97
N VAL A 56 -19.70 -5.69 -5.70
CA VAL A 56 -18.70 -5.33 -6.71
C VAL A 56 -17.30 -5.28 -6.11
N MET A 57 -16.28 -5.48 -6.94
CA MET A 57 -14.89 -5.23 -6.58
C MET A 57 -14.64 -3.71 -6.46
N THR A 58 -14.65 -3.19 -5.23
CA THR A 58 -14.47 -1.74 -4.99
C THR A 58 -13.01 -1.29 -5.06
N LEU A 59 -12.05 -2.20 -4.91
CA LEU A 59 -10.62 -1.89 -4.99
C LEU A 59 -10.21 -1.54 -6.42
N LYS A 60 -9.55 -0.39 -6.58
CA LYS A 60 -9.01 0.08 -7.86
C LYS A 60 -7.50 -0.10 -7.93
N THR A 61 -7.01 -0.55 -9.07
CA THR A 61 -5.57 -0.65 -9.34
C THR A 61 -4.96 0.74 -9.54
N VAL A 62 -3.68 0.87 -9.18
CA VAL A 62 -2.91 2.10 -9.36
C VAL A 62 -1.43 1.76 -9.47
N GLU A 63 -0.74 2.44 -10.36
CA GLU A 63 0.70 2.30 -10.59
C GLU A 63 1.50 3.46 -10.00
N PHE A 64 0.88 4.64 -9.92
CA PHE A 64 1.47 5.84 -9.36
C PHE A 64 1.95 5.60 -7.92
N ARG A 65 3.18 6.03 -7.66
CA ARG A 65 3.79 6.03 -6.33
C ARG A 65 4.19 7.46 -5.96
N ALA A 66 3.79 7.86 -4.76
CA ALA A 66 4.18 9.14 -4.19
C ALA A 66 5.47 9.00 -3.37
N ASP A 67 6.33 10.01 -3.41
CA ASP A 67 7.45 10.15 -2.48
C ASP A 67 6.99 10.91 -1.23
N PRO A 68 6.87 10.26 -0.06
CA PRO A 68 6.51 10.97 1.16
C PRO A 68 7.67 11.81 1.71
N VAL A 69 8.93 11.56 1.30
CA VAL A 69 10.10 12.29 1.79
C VAL A 69 10.20 13.67 1.13
N LEU A 70 9.92 13.74 -0.17
CA LEU A 70 9.96 14.99 -0.95
C LEU A 70 8.61 15.72 -0.99
N TYR A 71 7.66 15.36 -0.12
CA TYR A 71 6.35 16.01 -0.10
C TYR A 71 6.49 17.49 0.26
N LYS A 72 6.05 18.37 -0.65
CA LYS A 72 6.19 19.84 -0.57
C LYS A 72 7.63 20.36 -0.58
N ASP A 73 8.61 19.53 -0.91
CA ASP A 73 10.00 19.98 -1.08
C ASP A 73 10.21 20.47 -2.53
N ASN A 74 10.85 21.63 -2.70
CA ASN A 74 11.18 22.17 -4.01
C ASN A 74 12.51 21.56 -4.51
N PHE A 75 12.52 20.23 -4.62
CA PHE A 75 13.72 19.47 -4.94
C PHE A 75 13.97 19.43 -6.46
N PRO A 76 15.18 19.82 -6.94
CA PRO A 76 15.48 19.87 -8.37
C PRO A 76 15.24 18.54 -9.07
N GLU A 77 14.47 18.52 -10.16
CA GLU A 77 14.15 17.29 -10.91
C GLU A 77 15.39 16.53 -11.38
N LYS A 78 16.46 17.25 -11.77
CA LYS A 78 17.73 16.65 -12.21
C LYS A 78 18.43 15.84 -11.12
N LEU A 79 18.14 16.12 -9.85
CA LEU A 79 18.71 15.40 -8.70
C LEU A 79 17.81 14.24 -8.24
N LYS A 80 16.58 14.13 -8.77
CA LYS A 80 15.68 13.02 -8.42
C LYS A 80 16.26 11.72 -8.96
N ARG A 81 16.51 10.78 -8.05
CA ARG A 81 16.98 9.44 -8.43
C ARG A 81 15.90 8.61 -9.13
N PHE A 82 14.62 8.88 -8.83
CA PHE A 82 13.47 8.14 -9.35
C PHE A 82 12.44 9.09 -9.96
N ASN A 83 12.57 9.37 -11.26
CA ASN A 83 11.70 10.32 -11.96
C ASN A 83 10.24 9.86 -12.09
N ASN A 84 10.01 8.55 -12.03
CA ASN A 84 8.66 7.96 -12.13
C ASN A 84 7.90 7.98 -10.79
N VAL A 85 8.52 8.54 -9.74
CA VAL A 85 7.87 8.75 -8.44
C VAL A 85 7.45 10.21 -8.38
N GLY A 86 6.15 10.44 -8.26
CA GLY A 86 5.59 11.80 -8.19
C GLY A 86 5.59 12.36 -6.78
N SER A 87 5.47 13.67 -6.69
CA SER A 87 5.01 14.37 -5.50
C SER A 87 3.47 14.37 -5.45
N LEU A 88 2.89 14.26 -4.25
CA LEU A 88 1.46 14.48 -4.00
C LEU A 88 1.10 15.96 -3.99
#